data_AF-A0A7X1J3W3-F1
#
_entry.id   AF-A0A7X1J3W3-F1
#
_cell.length_a   1.000
_cell.length_b   1.000
_cell.length_c   1.000
_cell.angle_alpha   90.00
_cell.angle_beta   90.00
_cell.angle_gamma   90.00
#
_symmetry.space_group_name_H-M   'P 1'
#
loop_
_entity.id
_entity.type
_entity.pdbx_description
1 polymer ?
#
loop_
_entity_poly.entity_id
_entity_poly.type
_entity_poly.pdbx_seq_one_letter_code
_entity_poly.pdbx_strand_id
1 'polypeptide(L)' 'MTPLDKLLAEAIPTGTFGHAQPPPAGPRPWTALEQAEHLRILDEALNGWQDPSERATRDRARTRRLRLVQPHAGAA' A
#
# COMPACT_ATOMS: atom_id res chain seq x y z
N MET A 1 24.24 -33.03 13.78
CA MET A 1 23.53 -31.75 13.55
C MET A 1 22.49 -31.98 12.47
N THR A 2 21.22 -31.81 12.83
CA THR A 2 20.10 -31.92 11.89
C THR A 2 20.00 -30.66 11.03
N PRO A 3 19.31 -30.70 9.88
CA PRO A 3 19.04 -29.50 9.08
C PRO A 3 18.31 -28.39 9.86
N LEU A 4 17.45 -28.78 10.80
CA LEU A 4 16.75 -27.86 11.69
C LEU A 4 17.72 -27.15 12.66
N ASP A 5 18.68 -27.89 13.21
CA ASP A 5 19.71 -27.30 14.10
C ASP A 5 20.56 -26.25 13.38
N LYS A 6 20.76 -26.39 12.06
CA LYS A 6 21.49 -25.41 11.25
C LYS A 6 20.67 -24.12 11.04
N LEU A 7 19.39 -24.25 10.73
CA LEU A 7 18.49 -23.10 10.56
C LEU A 7 18.27 -22.31 11.86
N LEU A 8 18.22 -23.00 13.01
CA LEU A 8 18.10 -22.35 14.31
C LEU A 8 19.42 -21.73 14.79
N ALA A 9 20.56 -22.19 14.25
CA ALA A 9 21.88 -21.63 14.52
C ALA A 9 22.22 -20.43 13.62
N GLU A 10 21.50 -20.27 12.49
CA GLU A 10 21.64 -19.11 11.62
C GLU A 10 21.01 -17.88 12.27
N ALA A 11 21.81 -16.84 12.50
CA ALA A 11 21.34 -15.58 13.05
C ALA A 11 20.28 -14.98 12.10
N ILE A 12 19.07 -14.74 12.60
CA ILE A 12 18.04 -14.01 11.87
C ILE A 12 18.63 -12.65 11.49
N PRO A 13 18.65 -12.28 10.19
CA PRO A 13 19.15 -10.97 9.79
C PRO A 13 18.35 -9.91 10.54
N THR A 14 19.04 -9.07 11.31
CA THR A 14 18.51 -8.06 12.23
C THR A 14 17.76 -6.91 11.54
N GLY A 15 17.31 -7.12 10.31
CA GLY A 15 16.56 -6.15 9.52
C GLY A 15 17.39 -4.98 8.96
N THR A 16 18.69 -4.96 9.19
CA THR A 16 19.59 -3.87 8.75
C THR A 16 20.22 -4.18 7.39
N PHE A 17 19.41 -4.10 6.33
CA PHE A 17 19.96 -4.07 4.97
C PHE A 17 20.74 -2.76 4.77
N GLY A 18 22.02 -2.83 4.41
CA GLY A 18 22.81 -1.67 3.99
C GLY A 18 23.13 -0.62 5.06
N HIS A 19 23.31 -1.02 6.34
CA HIS A 19 23.59 -0.11 7.47
C HIS A 19 22.53 0.95 7.74
N ALA A 20 21.35 0.86 7.13
CA ALA A 20 20.24 1.74 7.45
C ALA A 20 19.72 1.37 8.84
N GLN A 21 20.05 2.19 9.83
CA GLN A 21 19.41 2.09 11.14
C GLN A 21 17.92 2.38 10.93
N PRO A 22 17.00 1.47 11.35
CA PRO A 22 15.59 1.77 11.25
C PRO A 22 15.34 3.08 12.00
N PRO A 23 14.58 4.03 11.41
CA PRO A 23 14.27 5.28 12.09
C PRO A 23 13.65 4.96 13.45
N PRO A 24 13.88 5.81 14.48
CA PRO A 24 13.25 5.62 15.77
C PRO A 24 11.74 5.43 15.57
N ALA A 25 11.14 4.55 16.39
CA ALA A 25 9.71 4.27 16.34
C ALA A 25 8.97 5.59 16.15
N GLY A 26 8.21 5.66 15.05
CA GLY A 26 7.59 6.90 14.58
C GLY A 26 6.65 7.52 15.62
N PRO A 27 6.07 8.69 15.32
CA PRO A 27 5.07 9.30 16.19
C PRO A 27 3.99 8.29 16.56
N ARG A 28 3.36 8.49 17.73
CA ARG A 28 2.34 7.57 18.26
C ARG A 28 1.35 7.15 17.16
N PRO A 29 0.88 5.89 17.17
CA PRO A 29 -0.13 5.47 16.23
C PRO A 29 -1.37 6.37 16.38
N TRP A 30 -1.96 6.75 15.24
CA TRP A 30 -3.18 7.56 15.22
C TRP A 30 -4.35 6.76 15.78
N THR A 31 -5.20 7.43 16.54
CA THR A 31 -6.50 6.89 16.93
C THR A 31 -7.42 6.78 15.70
N ALA A 32 -8.47 5.96 15.79
CA ALA A 32 -9.44 5.83 14.70
C ALA A 32 -10.13 7.16 14.36
N LEU A 33 -10.40 8.00 15.36
CA LEU A 33 -11.01 9.31 15.17
C LEU A 33 -10.07 10.27 14.40
N GLU A 34 -8.79 10.27 14.75
CA GLU A 34 -7.77 11.09 14.06
C GLU A 34 -7.57 10.64 12.62
N GLN A 35 -7.57 9.33 12.37
CA GLN A 35 -7.55 8.80 11.01
C GLN A 35 -8.77 9.26 10.21
N ALA A 36 -9.97 9.16 10.79
CA ALA A 36 -11.20 9.57 10.13
C ALA A 36 -11.21 11.07 9.78
N GLU A 37 -10.81 11.92 10.72
CA GLU A 37 -10.76 13.37 10.48
C GLU A 37 -9.70 13.74 9.44
N HIS A 38 -8.52 13.10 9.50
CA HIS A 38 -7.48 13.31 8.51
C HIS A 38 -7.93 12.87 7.10
N LEU A 39 -8.63 11.73 7.00
CA LEU A 39 -9.21 11.27 5.74
C LEU A 39 -10.27 12.24 5.22
N ARG A 40 -11.12 12.80 6.09
CA ARG A 40 -12.11 13.82 5.73
C ARG A 40 -11.45 15.06 5.13
N ILE A 41 -10.39 15.56 5.76
CA ILE A 41 -9.62 16.73 5.28
C ILE A 41 -8.99 16.44 3.92
N LEU A 42 -8.39 15.26 3.75
CA LEU A 42 -7.80 14.86 2.47
C LEU A 42 -8.84 14.73 1.37
N ASP A 43 -9.99 14.13 1.66
CA ASP A 43 -11.08 13.97 0.70
C ASP A 43 -11.59 15.34 0.25
N GLU A 44 -11.80 16.26 1.19
CA GLU A 44 -12.20 17.64 0.90
C GLU A 44 -11.15 18.38 0.04
N ALA A 45 -9.87 18.25 0.37
CA ALA A 45 -8.78 18.92 -0.36
C ALA A 45 -8.55 18.34 -1.77
N LEU A 46 -8.76 17.03 -1.93
CA LEU A 46 -8.55 16.33 -3.20
C LEU A 46 -9.82 16.24 -4.05
N ASN A 47 -10.97 16.67 -3.54
CA ASN A 47 -12.22 16.64 -4.27
C ASN A 47 -12.10 17.46 -5.58
N GLY A 48 -12.21 16.77 -6.72
CA GLY A 48 -12.07 17.37 -8.04
C GLY A 48 -10.62 17.65 -8.48
N TRP A 49 -9.62 17.40 -7.63
CA TRP A 49 -8.21 17.54 -8.02
C TRP A 49 -7.84 16.50 -9.07
N GLN A 50 -7.13 16.94 -10.11
CA GLN A 50 -6.62 16.09 -11.17
C GLN A 50 -5.18 16.44 -11.48
N ASP A 51 -4.32 15.42 -11.55
CA ASP A 51 -2.97 15.58 -12.11
C ASP A 51 -3.09 15.89 -13.63
N PRO A 52 -2.60 17.06 -14.10
CA PRO A 52 -2.67 17.47 -15.50
C PRO A 52 -1.59 16.81 -16.36
N SER A 53 -0.67 16.02 -15.78
CA SER A 53 0.41 15.38 -16.54
C SER A 53 -0.13 14.53 -17.70
N GLU A 54 0.57 14.53 -18.83
CA GLU A 54 0.21 13.72 -19.99
C GLU A 54 0.13 12.24 -19.64
N ARG A 55 1.02 11.79 -18.74
CA ARG A 55 1.04 10.43 -18.23
C ARG A 55 -0.27 10.10 -17.50
N ALA A 56 -0.67 10.91 -16.53
CA ALA A 56 -1.92 10.70 -15.78
C ALA A 56 -3.15 10.74 -16.71
N THR A 57 -3.15 11.65 -17.69
CA THR A 57 -4.22 11.73 -18.69
C THR A 57 -4.30 10.46 -19.56
N ARG A 58 -3.16 9.96 -20.03
CA ARG A 58 -3.06 8.73 -20.82
C ARG A 58 -3.53 7.51 -20.02
N ASP A 59 -3.13 7.40 -18.76
CA ASP A 59 -3.49 6.28 -17.90
C ASP A 59 -5.00 6.26 -17.63
N ARG A 60 -5.63 7.41 -17.33
CA ARG A 60 -7.10 7.51 -17.19
C ARG A 60 -7.84 7.07 -18.46
N ALA A 61 -7.33 7.46 -19.63
CA ALA A 61 -7.92 7.07 -20.92
C ALA A 61 -7.78 5.56 -21.20
N ARG A 62 -6.73 4.91 -20.67
CA ARG A 62 -6.51 3.46 -20.78
C ARG A 62 -7.40 2.67 -19.85
N THR A 63 -7.55 3.09 -18.60
CA THR A 63 -8.37 2.37 -17.60
C THR A 63 -9.83 2.24 -18.03
N ARG A 64 -10.39 3.25 -18.73
CA ARG A 64 -11.74 3.17 -19.31
C ARG A 64 -11.89 2.10 -20.41
N ARG A 65 -10.81 1.53 -20.94
CA ARG A 65 -10.85 0.45 -21.95
C ARG A 65 -10.84 -0.95 -21.36
N LEU A 66 -10.68 -1.11 -20.04
CA LEU A 66 -10.84 -2.41 -19.41
C LEU A 66 -12.34 -2.75 -19.39
N ARG A 67 -12.75 -3.61 -20.33
CA ARG A 67 -14.12 -4.15 -20.44
C ARG A 67 -14.62 -4.62 -19.08
N LEU A 68 -15.86 -4.26 -18.75
CA LEU A 68 -16.71 -5.03 -17.86
C LEU A 68 -16.71 -6.49 -18.35
N VAL A 69 -15.94 -7.35 -17.69
CA VAL A 69 -16.16 -8.80 -17.77
C VAL A 69 -17.47 -9.02 -17.04
N GLN A 70 -18.53 -9.38 -17.77
CA GLN A 70 -19.80 -9.74 -17.15
C GLN A 70 -19.55 -10.87 -16.13
N PRO A 71 -20.00 -10.73 -14.87
CA PRO A 71 -20.09 -11.88 -13.99
C PRO A 71 -21.10 -12.85 -14.61
N HIS A 72 -20.61 -14.04 -14.87
CA HIS A 72 -21.33 -15.17 -15.43
C HIS A 72 -22.38 -15.54 -14.39
N ALA A 73 -23.65 -15.33 -14.73
CA ALA A 73 -24.77 -15.76 -13.92
C ALA A 73 -24.71 -17.28 -13.80
N GLY A 74 -24.34 -17.76 -12.63
CA GLY A 74 -24.61 -19.13 -12.22
C GLY A 74 -26.09 -19.25 -11.87
N ALA A 75 -26.80 -20.09 -12.63
CA ALA A 75 -28.08 -20.70 -12.31
C ALA A 75 -28.24 -21.87 -13.29
N ALA A 76 -28.45 -23.12 -12.90
CA ALA A 76 -28.57 -23.79 -11.62
C ALA A 76 -28.20 -25.27 -11.85
#